data_AF-H1S1W5-F1
#
_entry.id   AF-H1S1W5-F1
#
_cell.length_a   1.000
_cell.length_b   1.000
_cell.length_c   1.000
_cell.angle_alpha   90.00
_cell.angle_beta   90.00
_cell.angle_gamma   90.00
#
_symmetry.space_group_name_H-M   'P 1'
#
loop_
_entity.id
_entity.type
_entity.pdbx_description
1 polymer ?
#
loop_
_entity_poly.entity_id
_entity_poly.type
_entity_poly.pdbx_seq_one_letter_code
_entity_poly.pdbx_strand_id
1 'polypeptide(L)'
;MIAGKQLAELGAPPDVPACFSCHGVAGKGNGVRYPSIAGEPAAFVINRLHEFQARAKAGTPSPGTMMAVSATLNERQIEEAAAYLSVIEP
;
A
#
# COMPACT_ATOMS: atom_id res chain seq x y z
N MET A 1 -6.44 10.94 -11.41
CA MET A 1 -5.88 9.91 -10.51
C MET A 1 -6.99 9.07 -9.87
N ILE A 2 -7.85 8.44 -10.67
CA ILE A 2 -8.97 7.63 -10.15
C ILE A 2 -8.47 6.26 -9.65
N ALA A 3 -7.47 5.69 -10.32
CA ALA A 3 -6.98 4.34 -10.04
C ALA A 3 -6.24 4.21 -8.69
N GLY A 4 -5.36 5.15 -8.32
CA GLY A 4 -4.69 5.14 -7.02
C GLY A 4 -5.65 5.32 -5.85
N LYS A 5 -6.63 6.23 -5.99
CA LYS A 5 -7.70 6.41 -4.99
C LYS A 5 -8.55 5.15 -4.84
N GLN A 6 -8.98 4.54 -5.95
CA GLN A 6 -9.72 3.29 -5.98
C GLN A 6 -8.96 2.18 -5.23
N LEU A 7 -7.66 2.03 -5.52
CA LEU A 7 -6.81 1.03 -4.90
C LEU A 7 -6.70 1.24 -3.38
N ALA A 8 -6.50 2.49 -2.96
CA ALA A 8 -6.34 2.83 -1.54
C ALA A 8 -7.63 2.65 -0.73
N GLU A 9 -8.78 3.04 -1.29
CA GLU A 9 -10.07 3.05 -0.59
C GLU A 9 -10.83 1.72 -0.71
N LEU A 10 -10.71 1.03 -1.83
CA LEU A 10 -11.56 -0.11 -2.20
C LEU A 10 -10.78 -1.36 -2.62
N GLY A 11 -9.47 -1.24 -2.86
CA GLY A 11 -8.65 -2.35 -3.37
C GLY A 11 -8.87 -2.59 -4.86
N ALA A 12 -8.39 -3.73 -5.35
CA ALA A 12 -8.52 -4.13 -6.74
C ALA A 12 -8.64 -5.66 -6.88
N PRO A 13 -9.44 -6.15 -7.85
CA PRO A 13 -9.50 -7.58 -8.16
C PRO A 13 -8.15 -8.12 -8.67
N PRO A 14 -7.88 -9.42 -8.49
CA PRO A 14 -8.65 -10.35 -7.68
C PRO A 14 -8.41 -10.18 -6.17
N ASP A 15 -7.19 -9.80 -5.76
CA ASP A 15 -6.72 -10.03 -4.39
C ASP A 15 -5.97 -8.83 -3.77
N VAL A 16 -6.15 -7.62 -4.27
CA VAL A 16 -5.54 -6.43 -3.64
C VAL A 16 -6.52 -5.84 -2.61
N PRO A 17 -6.23 -5.94 -1.30
CA PRO A 17 -7.08 -5.34 -0.28
C PRO A 17 -6.99 -3.80 -0.31
N ALA A 18 -8.06 -3.13 0.13
CA ALA A 18 -8.05 -1.69 0.33
C ALA A 18 -6.99 -1.30 1.37
N CYS A 19 -6.07 -0.39 1.02
CA CYS A 19 -4.98 0.04 1.91
C CYS A 19 -5.52 0.59 3.25
N PHE A 20 -6.57 1.40 3.19
CA PHE A 20 -7.16 2.07 4.36
C PHE A 20 -7.93 1.14 5.30
N SER A 21 -8.20 -0.10 4.88
CA SER A 21 -8.78 -1.11 5.78
C SER A 21 -7.86 -1.47 6.95
N CYS A 22 -6.54 -1.39 6.73
CA CYS A 22 -5.52 -1.62 7.75
C CYS A 22 -4.88 -0.31 8.21
N HIS A 23 -4.54 0.58 7.26
CA HIS A 23 -3.83 1.84 7.52
C HIS A 23 -4.74 2.98 8.00
N GLY A 24 -5.94 2.67 8.47
CA GLY A 24 -6.85 3.64 9.07
C GLY A 24 -7.50 4.58 8.06
N VAL A 25 -8.42 5.40 8.57
CA VAL A 25 -9.18 6.37 7.76
C VAL A 25 -8.23 7.33 7.08
N ALA A 26 -8.37 7.48 5.76
CA ALA A 26 -7.51 8.29 4.91
C ALA A 26 -6.00 7.95 5.01
N GLY A 27 -5.64 6.75 5.46
CA GLY A 27 -4.25 6.31 5.56
C GLY A 27 -3.48 6.86 6.75
N LYS A 28 -4.15 7.45 7.76
CA LYS A 28 -3.49 8.09 8.92
C LYS A 28 -2.93 7.11 9.97
N GLY A 29 -3.04 5.82 9.73
CA GLY A 29 -2.67 4.76 10.65
C GLY A 29 -3.65 4.59 11.80
N ASN A 30 -3.44 3.55 12.61
CA ASN A 30 -4.21 3.29 13.83
C ASN A 30 -3.32 3.00 15.05
N GLY A 31 -2.09 3.51 15.03
CA GLY A 31 -1.10 3.32 16.08
C GLY A 31 0.06 2.41 15.62
N VAL A 32 0.58 1.60 16.55
CA VAL A 32 1.86 0.88 16.36
C VAL A 32 1.78 -0.21 15.28
N ARG A 33 0.60 -0.82 15.07
CA ARG A 33 0.46 -1.98 14.19
C ARG A 33 0.42 -1.58 12.71
N TYR A 34 -0.28 -0.50 12.37
CA TYR A 34 -0.40 0.00 11.00
C TYR A 34 -0.06 1.49 10.98
N PRO A 35 1.14 1.85 10.47
CA PRO A 35 1.59 3.23 10.46
C PRO A 35 0.78 4.09 9.51
N SER A 36 0.89 5.41 9.66
CA SER A 36 0.43 6.34 8.64
C SER A 36 1.18 6.10 7.32
N ILE A 37 0.45 6.23 6.22
CA ILE A 37 0.94 6.17 4.85
C ILE A 37 0.51 7.41 4.04
N ALA A 38 -0.21 8.34 4.68
CA ALA A 38 -0.71 9.54 4.06
C ALA A 38 0.38 10.62 4.00
N GLY A 39 0.52 11.26 2.84
CA GLY A 39 1.53 12.29 2.59
C GLY A 39 2.96 11.76 2.43
N GLU A 40 3.15 10.44 2.40
CA GLU A 40 4.46 9.83 2.21
C GLU A 40 4.96 10.08 0.78
N PRO A 41 6.23 10.51 0.57
CA PRO A 41 6.75 10.80 -0.76
C PRO A 41 6.59 9.61 -1.71
N ALA A 42 6.15 9.86 -2.95
CA ALA A 42 5.86 8.78 -3.90
C ALA A 42 7.05 7.81 -4.09
N ALA A 43 8.27 8.35 -4.23
CA ALA A 43 9.48 7.54 -4.34
C ALA A 43 9.72 6.65 -3.11
N PHE A 44 9.40 7.15 -1.92
CA PHE A 44 9.51 6.36 -0.69
C PHE A 44 8.50 5.21 -0.69
N VAL A 45 7.24 5.47 -1.05
CA VAL A 45 6.19 4.44 -1.13
C VAL A 45 6.56 3.36 -2.14
N ILE A 46 7.03 3.74 -3.34
CA ILE A 46 7.46 2.80 -4.39
C ILE A 46 8.57 1.89 -3.86
N ASN A 47 9.65 2.48 -3.34
CA ASN A 47 10.79 1.73 -2.82
C ASN A 47 10.36 0.76 -1.72
N ARG A 48 9.48 1.20 -0.82
CA ARG A 48 8.99 0.38 0.29
C ARG A 48 8.16 -0.81 -0.18
N LEU A 49 7.27 -0.61 -1.16
CA LEU A 49 6.47 -1.69 -1.75
C LEU A 49 7.36 -2.70 -2.50
N HIS A 50 8.37 -2.24 -3.23
CA HIS A 50 9.35 -3.12 -3.88
C HIS A 50 10.19 -3.91 -2.87
N GLU A 51 10.64 -3.30 -1.77
CA GLU A 51 11.31 -4.02 -0.68
C GLU A 51 10.44 -5.15 -0.11
N PHE A 52 9.15 -4.87 0.12
CA PHE A 52 8.22 -5.88 0.61
C PHE A 52 7.99 -6.99 -0.42
N GLN A 53 7.91 -6.68 -1.71
CA GLN A 53 7.86 -7.69 -2.78
C GLN A 53 9.11 -8.57 -2.80
N ALA A 54 10.30 -7.97 -2.71
CA ALA A 54 11.55 -8.72 -2.68
C ALA A 54 11.59 -9.68 -1.48
N ARG A 55 11.17 -9.22 -0.30
CA ARG A 55 11.07 -10.05 0.90
C ARG A 55 10.01 -11.14 0.78
N ALA A 56 8.88 -10.85 0.14
CA ALA A 56 7.81 -11.82 -0.11
C ALA A 56 8.24 -12.94 -1.07
N LYS A 57 9.22 -12.68 -1.95
CA LYS A 57 9.84 -13.72 -2.79
C LYS A 57 10.82 -14.60 -2.02
N ALA A 58 11.39 -14.09 -0.93
CA ALA A 58 12.39 -14.80 -0.12
C ALA A 58 11.78 -15.72 0.97
N GLY A 59 10.46 -15.68 1.18
CA GLY A 59 9.77 -16.52 2.15
C GLY A 59 8.26 -16.35 2.11
N THR A 60 7.51 -17.20 2.81
CA THR A 60 6.04 -17.17 2.80
C THR A 60 5.51 -15.96 3.59
N PRO A 61 4.82 -15.00 2.95
CA PRO A 61 4.26 -13.85 3.67
C PRO A 61 3.15 -14.26 4.63
N SER A 62 3.19 -13.75 5.85
CA SER A 62 2.06 -13.93 6.78
C SER A 62 0.89 -13.02 6.38
N PRO A 63 -0.37 -13.50 6.49
CA PRO A 63 -1.55 -12.65 6.27
C PRO A 63 -1.52 -11.39 7.14
N GLY A 64 -2.04 -10.29 6.59
CA GLY A 64 -2.07 -8.99 7.28
C GLY A 64 -0.73 -8.24 7.34
N THR A 65 0.31 -8.73 6.64
CA THR A 65 1.59 -8.03 6.50
C THR A 65 1.67 -7.31 5.16
N MET A 66 2.49 -6.25 5.10
CA MET A 66 2.77 -5.59 3.82
C MET A 66 3.52 -6.50 2.83
N MET A 67 4.24 -7.53 3.28
CA MET A 67 4.80 -8.54 2.36
C MET A 67 3.67 -9.28 1.62
N ALA A 68 2.58 -9.63 2.32
CA ALA A 68 1.45 -10.31 1.70
C ALA A 68 0.70 -9.41 0.72
N VAL A 69 0.47 -8.13 1.09
CA VAL A 69 -0.19 -7.15 0.22
C VAL A 69 0.67 -6.83 -0.99
N SER A 70 1.95 -6.50 -0.79
CA SER A 70 2.83 -6.12 -1.89
C SER A 70 3.03 -7.25 -2.90
N ALA A 71 2.96 -8.51 -2.48
CA ALA A 71 3.02 -9.66 -3.37
C ALA A 71 1.87 -9.73 -4.40
N THR A 72 0.73 -9.08 -4.15
CA THR A 72 -0.42 -9.07 -5.07
C THR A 72 -0.45 -7.87 -6.01
N LEU A 73 0.42 -6.87 -5.78
CA LEU A 73 0.50 -5.66 -6.60
C LEU A 73 1.33 -5.88 -7.87
N ASN A 74 0.87 -5.30 -8.98
CA ASN A 74 1.71 -5.07 -10.16
C ASN A 74 2.36 -3.68 -10.14
N GLU A 75 3.31 -3.44 -11.04
CA GLU A 75 4.10 -2.20 -11.08
C GLU A 75 3.22 -0.95 -11.23
N ARG A 76 2.22 -1.00 -12.12
CA ARG A 76 1.29 0.11 -12.34
C ARG A 76 0.51 0.45 -11.07
N GLN A 77 0.07 -0.56 -10.32
CA GLN A 77 -0.64 -0.35 -9.05
C GLN A 77 0.26 0.26 -7.98
N ILE A 78 1.56 -0.09 -7.97
CA ILE A 78 2.55 0.50 -7.07
C ILE A 78 2.70 2.00 -7.38
N GLU A 79 2.90 2.36 -8.65
CA GLU A 79 3.00 3.76 -9.08
C GLU A 79 1.72 4.56 -8.78
N GLU A 80 0.56 4.00 -9.08
CA GLU A 80 -0.74 4.65 -8.85
C GLU A 80 -1.03 4.84 -7.35
N ALA A 81 -0.71 3.84 -6.51
CA ALA A 81 -0.82 3.96 -5.06
C ALA A 81 0.11 5.06 -4.53
N ALA A 82 1.38 5.04 -4.93
CA ALA A 82 2.38 6.00 -4.49
C ALA A 82 2.02 7.43 -4.90
N ALA A 83 1.59 7.64 -6.13
CA ALA A 83 1.15 8.95 -6.62
C ALA A 83 -0.02 9.48 -5.77
N TYR A 84 -1.01 8.64 -5.46
CA TYR A 84 -2.15 9.04 -4.64
C TYR A 84 -1.76 9.32 -3.18
N LEU A 85 -1.03 8.41 -2.54
CA LEU A 85 -0.64 8.53 -1.14
C LEU A 85 0.24 9.75 -0.88
N SER A 86 1.04 10.18 -1.86
CA SER A 86 1.93 11.34 -1.74
C SER A 86 1.24 12.70 -1.70
N VAL A 87 -0.05 12.78 -2.06
CA VAL A 87 -0.78 14.05 -2.16
C VAL A 87 -1.97 14.17 -1.21
N ILE A 88 -2.26 13.12 -0.43
CA ILE A 88 -3.29 13.16 0.60
C ILE A 88 -2.72 13.69 1.91
N GLU A 89 -3.58 14.29 2.74
CA GLU A 89 -3.17 14.93 3.99
C GLU A 89 -2.61 13.92 5.01
N PRO A 90 -1.42 14.17 5.59
CA PRO A 90 -0.84 13.36 6.66
C PRO A 90 -1.76 13.14 7.87
#